data_AF-A0A0B6Y3U0-F1
#
_entry.id   AF-A0A0B6Y3U0-F1
#
_cell.length_a   1.000
_cell.length_b   1.000
_cell.length_c   1.000
_cell.angle_alpha   90.00
_cell.angle_beta   90.00
_cell.angle_gamma   90.00
#
_symmetry.space_group_name_H-M   'P 1'
#
loop_
_entity.id
_entity.type
_entity.pdbx_description
1 polymer ?
#
loop_
_entity_poly.entity_id
_entity_poly.type
_entity_poly.pdbx_seq_one_letter_code
_entity_poly.pdbx_strand_id
1 'polypeptide(L)'
;NKTLSDVDNKQQLCKRQEPQTRSLCSIGLYTSALFSQPETEFPTSITKNSTVFVKTVIDQDTTLLVDSCWFSTSSQPNDQNTERKMVVSHGCKIDDSLNWLNEPSEA
;
A
#
# COMPACT_ATOMS: atom_id res chain seq x y z
N ASN A 1 -48.19 7.28 -38.12
CA ASN A 1 -47.88 6.49 -36.91
C ASN A 1 -46.50 5.86 -37.03
N LYS A 2 -45.44 6.61 -36.72
CA LYS A 2 -44.11 6.05 -36.46
C LYS A 2 -43.91 6.09 -34.95
N THR A 3 -43.81 4.91 -34.36
CA THR A 3 -43.65 4.68 -32.94
C THR A 3 -42.26 5.12 -32.49
N LEU A 4 -42.24 5.83 -31.37
CA LEU A 4 -41.06 6.12 -30.56
C LEU A 4 -40.34 4.82 -30.16
N SER A 5 -39.02 4.78 -30.34
CA SER A 5 -38.10 4.45 -29.25
C SER A 5 -36.65 4.65 -29.70
N ASP A 6 -36.22 5.92 -29.67
CA ASP A 6 -34.84 6.38 -29.54
C ASP A 6 -34.17 5.82 -28.27
N VAL A 7 -33.92 4.51 -28.20
CA VAL A 7 -33.30 3.89 -27.01
C VAL A 7 -32.17 2.91 -27.35
N ASP A 8 -31.80 2.71 -28.62
CA ASP A 8 -30.71 1.77 -28.97
C ASP A 8 -29.34 2.43 -29.20
N ASN A 9 -29.09 3.62 -28.64
CA ASN A 9 -27.79 4.29 -28.78
C ASN A 9 -27.19 4.86 -27.48
N LYS A 10 -27.48 4.23 -26.33
CA LYS A 10 -26.90 4.59 -25.02
C LYS A 10 -26.43 3.40 -24.19
N GLN A 11 -25.97 2.34 -24.84
CA GLN A 11 -25.00 1.41 -24.23
C GLN A 11 -23.66 1.56 -24.91
N GLN A 12 -23.18 2.80 -25.03
CA GLN A 12 -21.75 3.01 -25.06
C GLN A 12 -21.27 2.64 -23.66
N LEU A 13 -20.91 1.36 -23.52
CA LEU A 13 -20.21 0.85 -22.35
C LEU A 13 -19.20 1.93 -21.96
N CYS A 14 -19.32 2.46 -20.75
CA CYS A 14 -18.15 2.91 -20.01
C CYS A 14 -17.27 1.67 -19.84
N LYS A 15 -16.59 1.24 -20.90
CA LYS A 15 -15.44 0.36 -20.78
C LYS A 15 -14.48 1.20 -19.98
N ARG A 16 -14.42 0.92 -18.68
CA ARG A 16 -13.34 1.37 -17.82
C ARG A 16 -12.09 0.88 -18.53
N GLN A 17 -11.44 1.79 -19.24
CA GLN A 17 -10.17 1.53 -19.85
C GLN A 17 -9.26 1.33 -18.65
N GLU A 18 -8.96 0.08 -18.31
CA GLU A 18 -7.98 -0.20 -17.27
C GLU A 18 -6.73 0.62 -17.65
N PRO A 19 -6.20 1.46 -16.74
CA PRO A 19 -4.95 2.13 -17.01
C PRO A 19 -3.93 1.06 -17.40
N GLN A 20 -3.50 1.06 -18.67
CA GLN A 20 -2.53 0.07 -19.18
C GLN A 20 -1.13 0.28 -18.59
N THR A 21 -0.96 1.28 -17.74
CA THR A 21 0.28 1.58 -17.02
C THR A 21 0.20 0.99 -15.62
N ARG A 22 0.73 -0.22 -15.44
CA ARG A 22 1.05 -0.73 -14.11
C ARG A 22 2.07 0.22 -13.48
N SER A 23 1.75 0.74 -12.30
CA SER A 23 2.69 1.52 -11.51
C SER A 23 3.62 0.60 -10.75
N LEU A 24 4.92 0.91 -10.71
CA LEU A 24 5.85 0.18 -9.86
C LEU A 24 5.71 0.71 -8.44
N CYS A 25 5.28 -0.17 -7.53
CA CYS A 25 5.32 0.07 -6.10
C CYS A 25 6.44 -0.78 -5.50
N SER A 26 7.31 -0.16 -4.71
CA SER A 26 8.38 -0.84 -3.99
C SER A 26 8.26 -0.57 -2.49
N ILE A 27 8.64 -1.57 -1.70
CA ILE A 27 8.74 -1.49 -0.24
C ILE A 27 10.16 -1.91 0.15
N GLY A 28 10.79 -1.13 1.02
CA GLY A 28 12.17 -1.39 1.45
C GLY A 28 12.35 -1.15 2.96
N LEU A 29 13.26 -1.92 3.55
CA LEU A 29 13.76 -1.71 4.91
C LEU A 29 14.99 -0.79 4.86
N TYR A 30 15.17 0.00 5.91
CA TYR A 30 16.24 0.99 6.02
C TYR A 30 16.87 0.97 7.41
N THR A 31 18.16 1.34 7.46
CA THR A 31 18.95 1.38 8.71
C THR A 31 18.54 2.55 9.63
N SER A 32 17.93 3.61 9.08
CA SER A 32 17.59 4.83 9.82
C SER A 32 16.42 5.61 9.20
N ALA A 33 15.87 6.55 9.99
CA ALA A 33 14.82 7.49 9.59
C ALA A 33 15.20 8.44 8.44
N LEU A 34 16.48 8.52 8.07
CA LEU A 34 16.93 9.33 6.93
C LEU A 34 16.67 8.65 5.58
N PHE A 35 16.36 7.34 5.59
CA PHE A 35 16.09 6.55 4.38
C PHE A 35 17.19 6.65 3.31
N SER A 36 18.44 6.90 3.71
CA SER A 36 19.59 7.07 2.81
C SER A 36 20.24 5.74 2.42
N GLN A 37 20.15 4.73 3.30
CA GLN A 37 20.77 3.43 3.10
C GLN A 37 19.73 2.32 3.29
N PRO A 38 19.34 1.61 2.22
CA PRO A 38 18.47 0.45 2.33
C PRO A 38 19.20 -0.70 3.01
N GLU A 39 18.45 -1.53 3.72
CA GLU A 39 18.92 -2.81 4.22
C GLU A 39 19.00 -3.82 3.07
N THR A 40 20.20 -4.28 2.76
CA THR A 40 20.46 -5.21 1.64
C THR A 40 20.74 -6.64 2.09
N GLU A 41 20.99 -6.86 3.38
CA GLU A 41 21.27 -8.18 3.93
C GLU A 41 19.97 -8.91 4.26
N PHE A 42 19.82 -10.12 3.73
CA PHE A 42 18.69 -11.00 4.02
C PHE A 42 19.17 -12.41 4.39
N PRO A 43 18.74 -12.97 5.54
CA PRO A 43 17.81 -12.40 6.52
C PRO A 43 18.45 -11.26 7.34
N THR A 44 17.67 -10.22 7.64
CA THR A 44 18.10 -9.16 8.56
C THR A 44 17.73 -9.50 10.00
N SER A 45 18.58 -9.12 10.96
CA SER A 45 18.35 -9.34 12.38
C SER A 45 17.83 -8.07 13.03
N ILE A 46 16.58 -8.11 13.50
CA ILE A 46 15.95 -7.00 14.23
C ILE A 46 16.09 -7.27 15.73
N THR A 47 16.69 -6.34 16.46
CA THR A 47 16.84 -6.47 17.91
C THR A 47 15.55 -6.10 18.62
N LYS A 48 15.25 -6.75 19.75
CA LYS A 48 14.09 -6.36 20.56
C LYS A 48 14.19 -4.88 20.94
N ASN A 49 13.08 -4.16 20.82
CA ASN A 49 12.96 -2.72 21.08
C ASN A 49 13.74 -1.81 20.10
N SER A 50 14.27 -2.32 18.98
CA SER A 50 14.79 -1.45 17.92
C SER A 50 13.64 -0.87 17.08
N THR A 51 13.88 0.29 16.48
CA THR A 51 12.96 0.86 15.48
C THR A 51 13.23 0.24 14.11
N VAL A 52 12.16 -0.13 13.40
CA VAL A 52 12.24 -0.61 12.02
C VAL A 52 11.82 0.52 11.09
N PHE A 53 12.67 0.90 10.15
CA PHE A 53 12.36 1.94 9.18
C PHE A 53 11.94 1.30 7.86
N VAL A 54 10.73 1.61 7.42
CA VAL A 54 10.14 1.10 6.18
C VAL A 54 9.81 2.28 5.29
N LYS A 55 10.18 2.20 4.00
CA LYS A 55 9.76 3.17 2.98
C LYS A 55 9.01 2.46 1.87
N THR A 56 7.88 3.03 1.49
CA THR A 56 7.14 2.65 0.30
C THR A 56 7.26 3.75 -0.76
N VAL A 57 7.43 3.37 -2.02
CA VAL A 57 7.60 4.29 -3.15
C VAL A 57 6.73 3.82 -4.31
N ILE A 58 5.97 4.73 -4.90
CA ILE A 58 5.21 4.50 -6.13
C ILE A 58 5.78 5.38 -7.24
N ASP A 59 6.02 4.80 -8.41
CA ASP A 59 6.51 5.50 -9.61
C ASP A 59 5.33 6.09 -10.40
N GLN A 60 4.59 7.01 -9.77
CA GLN A 60 3.47 7.76 -10.34
C GLN A 60 3.27 9.10 -9.61
N ASP A 61 2.68 10.07 -10.32
CA ASP A 61 2.22 11.34 -9.75
C ASP A 61 0.90 11.14 -8.98
N THR A 62 0.96 10.34 -7.93
CA THR A 62 -0.18 9.97 -7.08
C THR A 62 0.24 9.90 -5.63
N THR A 63 -0.68 10.22 -4.73
CA THR A 63 -0.48 10.02 -3.29
C THR A 63 -0.63 8.53 -2.94
N LEU A 64 0.38 7.96 -2.28
CA LEU A 64 0.32 6.61 -1.76
C LEU A 64 -0.37 6.59 -0.39
N LEU A 65 -1.40 5.77 -0.25
CA LEU A 65 -2.06 5.47 1.02
C LEU A 65 -1.78 4.03 1.42
N VAL A 66 -1.33 3.82 2.66
CA VAL A 66 -1.13 2.48 3.22
C VAL A 66 -2.41 2.05 3.91
N ASP A 67 -3.16 1.13 3.29
CA ASP A 67 -4.41 0.61 3.86
C ASP A 67 -4.17 -0.36 5.02
N SER A 68 -3.23 -1.30 4.85
CA SER A 68 -2.98 -2.33 5.84
C SER A 68 -1.51 -2.74 5.89
N CYS A 69 -1.02 -2.98 7.12
CA CYS A 69 0.35 -3.39 7.39
C CYS A 69 0.37 -4.27 8.64
N TRP A 70 1.07 -5.40 8.60
CA TRP A 70 1.14 -6.35 9.70
C TRP A 70 2.44 -7.15 9.70
N PHE A 71 2.82 -7.64 10.87
CA PHE A 71 3.84 -8.67 11.00
C PHE A 71 3.19 -10.06 10.99
N SER A 72 3.85 -11.02 10.34
CA SER A 72 3.43 -12.43 10.25
C SER A 72 4.65 -13.33 10.37
N THR A 73 4.44 -14.54 10.89
CA THR A 73 5.44 -15.63 10.87
C THR A 73 5.44 -16.41 9.55
N SER A 74 4.48 -16.14 8.66
CA SER A 74 4.36 -16.73 7.32
C SER A 74 4.68 -15.70 6.25
N SER A 75 5.38 -16.15 5.20
CA SER A 75 5.62 -15.36 3.99
C SER A 75 4.41 -15.30 3.05
N GLN A 76 3.35 -16.06 3.33
CA GLN A 76 2.12 -16.05 2.54
C GLN A 76 1.17 -14.97 3.09
N PRO A 77 0.88 -13.89 2.34
CA PRO A 77 0.07 -12.77 2.84
C PRO A 77 -1.40 -13.14 3.12
N ASN A 78 -1.88 -14.23 2.53
CA ASN A 78 -3.24 -14.77 2.69
C ASN A 78 -3.30 -15.97 3.64
N ASP A 79 -2.21 -16.28 4.36
CA ASP A 79 -2.24 -17.33 5.38
C ASP A 79 -3.19 -16.92 6.50
N GLN A 80 -4.23 -17.73 6.71
CA GLN A 80 -5.24 -17.54 7.76
C GLN A 80 -4.89 -18.30 9.04
N ASN A 81 -3.88 -19.18 9.00
CA ASN A 81 -3.47 -19.99 10.14
C ASN A 81 -2.39 -19.28 10.98
N THR A 82 -1.88 -18.15 10.51
CA THR A 82 -0.89 -17.34 11.24
C THR A 82 -1.52 -16.14 11.91
N GLU A 83 -1.14 -15.93 13.17
CA GLU A 83 -1.46 -14.70 13.88
C GLU A 83 -0.82 -13.50 13.18
N ARG A 84 -1.61 -12.45 13.00
CA ARG A 84 -1.17 -11.19 12.39
C ARG A 84 -1.10 -10.13 13.46
N LYS A 85 0.08 -9.56 13.66
CA LYS A 85 0.21 -8.35 14.48
C LYS A 85 0.00 -7.12 13.59
N MET A 86 -1.23 -6.62 13.58
CA MET A 86 -1.61 -5.44 12.80
C MET A 86 -0.90 -4.18 13.32
N VAL A 87 -0.38 -3.38 12.41
CA VAL A 87 0.22 -2.06 12.67
C VAL A 87 -0.65 -0.97 12.05
N VAL A 88 -1.20 -1.24 10.86
CA VAL A 88 -2.18 -0.41 10.15
C VAL A 88 -3.35 -1.27 9.70
N SER A 89 -4.59 -0.79 9.87
CA SER A 89 -5.80 -1.46 9.39
C SER A 89 -6.80 -0.43 8.85
N HIS A 90 -7.29 -0.65 7.62
CA HIS A 90 -8.24 0.23 6.93
C HIS A 90 -7.76 1.70 6.87
N GLY A 91 -6.46 1.90 6.64
CA GLY A 91 -5.81 3.21 6.61
C GLY A 91 -5.53 3.82 8.00
N CYS A 92 -5.98 3.19 9.08
CA CYS A 92 -5.79 3.70 10.43
C CYS A 92 -4.58 3.06 11.12
N LYS A 93 -3.81 3.88 11.84
CA LYS A 93 -2.78 3.41 12.78
C LYS A 93 -3.44 2.63 13.92
N ILE A 94 -3.01 1.39 14.13
CA ILE A 94 -3.50 0.51 15.21
C ILE A 94 -2.43 0.31 16.30
N ASP A 95 -1.14 0.30 15.94
CA ASP A 95 -0.04 0.21 16.89
C ASP A 95 0.52 1.62 17.19
N ASP A 96 0.47 2.04 18.45
CA ASP A 96 0.91 3.38 18.90
C ASP A 96 2.37 3.69 18.60
N SER A 97 3.22 2.67 18.42
CA SER A 97 4.63 2.83 18.09
C SER A 97 4.89 3.23 16.63
N LEU A 98 3.90 3.13 15.74
CA LEU A 98 4.02 3.55 14.35
C LEU A 98 4.14 5.08 14.23
N ASN A 99 5.12 5.58 13.49
CA ASN A 99 5.23 7.00 13.19
C ASN A 99 5.37 7.21 11.68
N TRP A 100 4.51 8.05 11.11
CA TRP A 100 4.62 8.50 9.73
C TRP A 100 5.61 9.66 9.66
N LEU A 101 6.66 9.53 8.85
CA LEU A 101 7.73 10.52 8.77
C LEU A 101 7.58 11.54 7.62
N ASN A 102 6.63 11.31 6.70
CA ASN A 102 6.30 12.20 5.59
C ASN A 102 4.78 12.22 5.38
N GLU A 103 4.00 12.57 6.41
CA GLU A 103 2.58 12.81 6.18
C GLU A 103 2.45 13.98 5.19
N PRO A 104 1.68 13.83 4.08
CA PRO A 104 1.28 15.01 3.32
C PRO A 104 0.55 15.90 4.32
N SER A 105 1.07 17.11 4.55
CA SER A 105 0.43 18.09 5.44
C SER A 105 -1.04 18.18 5.04
N GLU A 106 -1.94 18.05 6.01
CA GLU A 106 -3.38 18.26 5.80
C GLU A 106 -3.59 19.51 4.94
N ALA A 107 -4.14 19.33 3.74
CA ALA A 107 -4.45 20.38 2.79
C ALA A 107 -5.87 20.92 3.02
#